data_AF-A0A968GTT6-F1
#
_entry.id   AF-A0A968GTT6-F1
#
_cell.length_a   1.000
_cell.length_b   1.000
_cell.length_c   1.000
_cell.angle_alpha   90.00
_cell.angle_beta   90.00
_cell.angle_gamma   90.00
#
_symmetry.space_group_name_H-M   'P 1'
#
loop_
_entity.id
_entity.type
_entity.pdbx_description
1 polymer ?
#
loop_
_entity_poly.entity_id
_entity_poly.type
_entity_poly.pdbx_seq_one_letter_code
_entity_poly.pdbx_strand_id
1 'polypeptide(L)'
;MRKLLPFLLSLSLLAAPQAFARAQTAAYAEIASIDTTDFPKISTLLNVYDANGEFITGLKPSDIAVYEDSLEGEADAIREFEVPAQIAVAINPGPAMAVRDGNGVARFERVLEALGQWVESQPGDSQDDLSLVSLSGSLINHANVNDWFVSLNSFKPDFRNSTPNLQTLSIALDTVNAPTPQQGMKRAVLFITPHMDDPNIDNSIAPLIQRAVDSKVRVFVWFIDAEEFNVTASANAFKSLAQQTDGAFFSFSRNEPFPDLSLYFAPLRHLYEVTYTSSLTTSGDHTLGFYIKTPDGTIPALDKPFSVDIQPPNPIFVMPPLQITRQPSEDDPYNSEALTPSQQIIEIIVEFPDGHKRELKRTALYVDGQVVAENTEEPFDKFLWDLGNYNESGQHEIIVEAEDELGLKKSSIGIPVMFTVIHPPKGVQAFLARYSSYLIMGAIGLAGIALLALLLRGRVKNAPVSRRIKVRSAEE
;
A
#
# COMPACT_ATOMS: atom_id res chain seq x y z
N MET A 1 19.85 66.32 47.02
CA MET A 1 20.02 65.25 46.01
C MET A 1 18.92 64.19 46.14
N ARG A 2 17.64 64.56 46.01
CA ARG A 2 16.51 63.65 46.29
C ARG A 2 15.27 63.96 45.44
N LYS A 3 15.50 64.34 44.16
CA LYS A 3 14.43 64.61 43.17
C LYS A 3 14.79 64.20 41.72
N LEU A 4 15.92 63.50 41.50
CA LEU A 4 16.35 63.08 40.15
C LEU A 4 16.10 61.59 39.85
N LEU A 5 15.69 60.80 40.85
CA LEU A 5 15.45 59.37 40.68
C LEU A 5 14.16 59.00 39.91
N PRO A 6 13.03 59.74 39.99
CA PRO A 6 11.82 59.31 39.28
C PRO A 6 11.84 59.67 37.79
N PHE A 7 12.75 60.55 37.34
CA PHE A 7 12.86 60.94 35.93
C PHE A 7 13.75 59.99 35.11
N LEU A 8 14.68 59.28 35.77
CA LEU A 8 15.49 58.25 35.13
C LEU A 8 14.75 56.91 34.97
N LEU A 9 13.68 56.68 35.72
CA LEU A 9 12.87 55.45 35.62
C LEU A 9 11.76 55.53 34.57
N SER A 10 11.32 56.74 34.20
CA SER A 10 10.36 56.94 33.10
C SER A 10 11.04 56.98 31.72
N LEU A 11 12.31 57.34 31.66
CA LEU A 11 13.07 57.40 30.39
C LEU A 11 13.63 56.03 29.98
N SER A 12 13.75 55.07 30.90
CA SER A 12 14.22 53.70 30.60
C SER A 12 13.14 52.77 30.06
N LEU A 13 11.84 53.11 30.18
CA LEU A 13 10.75 52.34 29.58
C LEU A 13 10.46 52.69 28.10
N LEU A 14 11.04 53.78 27.58
CA LEU A 14 10.91 54.17 26.16
C LEU A 14 12.06 53.70 25.27
N ALA A 15 13.04 53.00 25.82
CA ALA A 15 14.21 52.49 25.10
C ALA A 15 14.28 50.95 25.07
N ALA A 16 13.16 50.26 25.29
CA ALA A 16 13.07 48.86 24.94
C ALA A 16 13.01 48.77 23.41
N PRO A 17 13.94 48.05 22.73
CA PRO A 17 13.76 47.75 21.33
C PRO A 17 12.42 47.04 21.21
N GLN A 18 11.51 47.58 20.41
CA GLN A 18 10.35 46.83 19.96
C GLN A 18 10.89 45.67 19.13
N ALA A 19 11.18 44.56 19.81
CA ALA A 19 11.25 43.28 19.17
C ALA A 19 9.86 43.07 18.59
N PHE A 20 9.72 43.33 17.29
CA PHE A 20 8.64 42.77 16.52
C PHE A 20 8.63 41.28 16.86
N ALA A 21 7.61 40.84 17.58
CA ALA A 21 7.34 39.43 17.72
C ALA A 21 7.11 38.93 16.31
N ARG A 22 8.15 38.34 15.70
CA ARG A 22 7.96 37.46 14.56
C ARG A 22 7.06 36.36 15.10
N ALA A 23 5.82 36.27 14.60
CA ALA A 23 5.13 34.99 14.59
C ALA A 23 6.06 34.07 13.80
N GLN A 24 6.86 33.29 14.53
CA GLN A 24 7.77 32.31 13.97
C GLN A 24 6.88 31.14 13.60
N THR A 25 6.74 30.85 12.31
CA THR A 25 6.10 29.61 11.86
C THR A 25 6.83 28.46 12.55
N ALA A 26 6.10 27.60 13.25
CA ALA A 26 6.69 26.43 13.87
C ALA A 26 6.94 25.36 12.80
N ALA A 27 8.04 24.62 12.94
CA ALA A 27 8.25 23.41 12.15
C ALA A 27 7.04 22.47 12.33
N TYR A 28 6.59 21.84 11.24
CA TYR A 28 5.40 20.99 11.28
C TYR A 28 5.54 19.80 10.34
N ALA A 29 4.80 18.74 10.67
CA ALA A 29 4.65 17.58 9.81
C ALA A 29 3.17 17.23 9.66
N GLU A 30 2.79 16.66 8.53
CA GLU A 30 1.41 16.34 8.21
C GLU A 30 1.30 15.10 7.33
N ILE A 31 0.39 14.21 7.70
CA ILE A 31 0.01 13.04 6.89
C ILE A 31 -0.96 13.50 5.79
N ALA A 32 -0.46 13.61 4.56
CA ALA A 32 -1.25 14.00 3.40
C ALA A 32 -2.26 12.90 3.01
N SER A 33 -1.86 11.64 3.03
CA SER A 33 -2.74 10.49 2.77
C SER A 33 -2.19 9.20 3.34
N ILE A 34 -3.09 8.22 3.50
CA ILE A 34 -2.80 6.86 3.94
C ILE A 34 -3.38 5.92 2.88
N ASP A 35 -2.57 4.99 2.41
CA ASP A 35 -2.94 3.94 1.46
C ASP A 35 -2.76 2.58 2.12
N THR A 36 -3.86 1.83 2.18
CA THR A 36 -3.96 0.49 2.78
C THR A 36 -4.15 -0.61 1.74
N THR A 37 -4.04 -0.30 0.46
CA THR A 37 -4.30 -1.26 -0.64
C THR A 37 -3.41 -2.50 -0.52
N ASP A 38 -2.14 -2.32 -0.15
CA ASP A 38 -1.13 -3.38 -0.01
C ASP A 38 -1.00 -3.91 1.44
N PHE A 39 -2.05 -3.76 2.26
CA PHE A 39 -2.05 -4.24 3.65
C PHE A 39 -1.53 -5.71 3.76
N PRO A 40 -0.65 -6.03 4.73
CA PRO A 40 -0.28 -5.27 5.93
C PRO A 40 0.73 -4.15 5.70
N LYS A 41 1.27 -4.01 4.49
CA LYS A 41 2.16 -2.89 4.19
C LYS A 41 1.33 -1.63 3.92
N ILE A 42 1.44 -0.65 4.80
CA ILE A 42 0.76 0.64 4.67
C ILE A 42 1.74 1.67 4.12
N SER A 43 1.29 2.44 3.13
CA SER A 43 2.06 3.54 2.53
C SER A 43 1.41 4.87 2.87
N THR A 44 2.20 5.85 3.29
CA THR A 44 1.68 7.18 3.63
C THR A 44 2.46 8.29 2.95
N LEU A 45 1.75 9.34 2.57
CA LEU A 45 2.38 10.56 2.07
C LEU A 45 2.56 11.54 3.23
N LEU A 46 3.78 12.00 3.45
CA LEU A 46 4.17 12.82 4.59
C LEU A 46 4.84 14.12 4.12
N ASN A 47 4.31 15.23 4.64
CA ASN A 47 4.91 16.56 4.52
C ASN A 47 5.72 16.87 5.76
N VAL A 48 6.95 17.38 5.62
CA VAL A 48 7.77 17.81 6.76
C VAL A 48 8.45 19.13 6.44
N TYR A 49 8.18 20.15 7.25
CA TYR A 49 8.66 21.51 7.06
C TYR A 49 9.35 22.04 8.31
N ASP A 50 10.41 22.80 8.10
CA ASP A 50 11.11 23.53 9.15
C ASP A 50 10.35 24.82 9.54
N ALA A 51 10.91 25.54 10.52
CA ALA A 51 10.34 26.82 10.98
C ALA A 51 10.44 27.97 9.96
N ASN A 52 11.20 27.79 8.88
CA ASN A 52 11.31 28.75 7.78
C ASN A 52 10.37 28.41 6.61
N GLY A 53 9.62 27.31 6.71
CA GLY A 53 8.75 26.82 5.65
C GLY A 53 9.51 26.07 4.55
N GLU A 54 10.78 25.72 4.75
CA GLU A 54 11.55 24.88 3.84
C GLU A 54 11.26 23.40 4.10
N PHE A 55 11.25 22.59 3.04
CA PHE A 55 11.02 21.16 3.18
C PHE A 55 12.27 20.48 3.76
N ILE A 56 12.09 19.64 4.77
CA ILE A 56 13.21 18.93 5.41
C ILE A 56 13.58 17.72 4.54
N THR A 57 14.68 17.81 3.80
CA THR A 57 15.16 16.74 2.90
C THR A 57 16.07 15.73 3.60
N GLY A 58 16.19 14.53 3.04
CA GLY A 58 17.18 13.53 3.46
C GLY A 58 16.89 12.82 4.79
N LEU A 59 15.63 12.75 5.21
CA LEU A 59 15.19 11.94 6.34
C LEU A 59 15.42 10.45 6.08
N LYS A 60 15.76 9.71 7.13
CA LYS A 60 15.95 8.25 7.11
C LYS A 60 14.82 7.54 7.83
N PRO A 61 14.63 6.23 7.62
CA PRO A 61 13.60 5.47 8.34
C PRO A 61 13.76 5.57 9.87
N SER A 62 15.01 5.58 10.36
CA SER A 62 15.33 5.75 11.80
C SER A 62 14.91 7.10 12.40
N ASP A 63 14.66 8.09 11.55
CA ASP A 63 14.25 9.43 11.97
C ASP A 63 12.72 9.50 12.15
N ILE A 64 11.97 8.49 11.73
CA ILE A 64 10.50 8.45 11.82
C ILE A 64 10.08 7.35 12.79
N ALA A 65 9.49 7.76 13.91
CA ALA A 65 8.73 6.85 14.76
C ALA A 65 7.27 6.83 14.30
N VAL A 66 6.73 5.62 14.11
CA VAL A 66 5.35 5.39 13.66
C VAL A 66 4.49 5.08 14.87
N TYR A 67 3.28 5.63 14.94
CA TYR A 67 2.32 5.32 16.00
C TYR A 67 1.00 4.87 15.38
N GLU A 68 0.68 3.58 15.49
CA GLU A 68 -0.57 2.97 15.03
C GLU A 68 -1.43 2.65 16.27
N ASP A 69 -2.60 3.28 16.42
CA ASP A 69 -3.43 3.19 17.62
C ASP A 69 -2.65 3.46 18.93
N SER A 70 -1.75 4.43 18.90
CA SER A 70 -0.80 4.77 19.98
C SER A 70 0.26 3.69 20.30
N LEU A 71 0.34 2.61 19.52
CA LEU A 71 1.42 1.63 19.59
C LEU A 71 2.59 2.09 18.73
N GLU A 72 3.77 2.16 19.34
CA GLU A 72 4.99 2.58 18.66
C GLU A 72 5.54 1.47 17.76
N GLY A 73 5.85 1.84 16.52
CA GLY A 73 6.53 1.04 15.52
C GLY A 73 7.61 1.85 14.79
N GLU A 74 8.27 1.22 13.83
CA GLU A 74 9.33 1.85 13.03
C GLU A 74 8.91 1.92 11.56
N ALA A 75 9.42 2.92 10.85
CA ALA A 75 9.26 2.98 9.40
C ALA A 75 10.17 1.94 8.74
N ASP A 76 9.62 1.12 7.83
CA ASP A 76 10.40 0.14 7.07
C ASP A 76 11.24 0.82 5.99
N ALA A 77 10.64 1.81 5.33
CA ALA A 77 11.30 2.60 4.31
C ALA A 77 10.72 4.01 4.23
N ILE A 78 11.57 4.92 3.77
CA ILE A 78 11.21 6.28 3.42
C ILE A 78 11.78 6.59 2.03
N ARG A 79 10.98 7.23 1.20
CA ARG A 79 11.40 7.72 -0.11
C ARG A 79 10.99 9.16 -0.26
N GLU A 80 11.97 10.03 -0.48
CA GLU A 80 11.72 11.39 -0.95
C GLU A 80 11.50 11.34 -2.46
N PHE A 81 10.49 12.05 -2.96
CA PHE A 81 10.28 12.22 -4.39
C PHE A 81 9.70 13.60 -4.69
N GLU A 82 9.88 14.01 -5.94
CA GLU A 82 9.36 15.28 -6.42
C GLU A 82 7.92 15.13 -6.92
N VAL A 83 7.08 16.11 -6.56
CA VAL A 83 5.70 16.26 -7.01
C VAL A 83 5.53 17.63 -7.69
N PRO A 84 4.69 17.73 -8.73
CA PRO A 84 4.39 19.02 -9.32
C PRO A 84 3.60 19.91 -8.35
N ALA A 85 3.66 21.21 -8.58
CA ALA A 85 2.89 22.18 -7.81
C ALA A 85 1.65 22.64 -8.58
N GLN A 86 0.56 22.89 -7.85
CA GLN A 86 -0.61 23.58 -8.36
C GLN A 86 -0.49 25.07 -8.04
N ILE A 87 -0.38 25.91 -9.07
CA ILE A 87 -0.09 27.34 -8.90
C ILE A 87 -1.16 28.16 -9.62
N ALA A 88 -1.85 29.03 -8.89
CA ALA A 88 -2.67 30.08 -9.49
C ALA A 88 -1.92 31.41 -9.46
N VAL A 89 -1.70 31.99 -10.64
CA VAL A 89 -1.21 33.36 -10.76
C VAL A 89 -2.42 34.29 -10.87
N ALA A 90 -2.56 35.17 -9.90
CA ALA A 90 -3.66 36.12 -9.80
C ALA A 90 -3.18 37.53 -10.11
N ILE A 91 -3.69 38.11 -11.20
CA ILE A 91 -3.37 39.48 -11.58
C ILE A 91 -4.54 40.38 -11.21
N ASN A 92 -4.29 41.26 -10.24
CA ASN A 92 -5.24 42.24 -9.78
C ASN A 92 -4.91 43.60 -10.42
N PRO A 93 -5.61 44.01 -11.49
CA PRO A 93 -5.23 45.18 -12.28
C PRO A 93 -5.49 46.50 -11.54
N GLY A 94 -4.59 47.46 -11.71
CA GLY A 94 -4.79 48.84 -11.29
C GLY A 94 -3.81 49.82 -11.92
N PRO A 95 -4.00 51.14 -11.73
CA PRO A 95 -3.28 52.16 -12.49
C PRO A 95 -1.77 52.14 -12.29
N ALA A 96 -1.29 51.75 -11.11
CA ALA A 96 0.14 51.68 -10.78
C ALA A 96 0.91 50.72 -11.70
N MET A 97 0.26 49.68 -12.22
CA MET A 97 0.85 48.71 -13.15
C MET A 97 1.07 49.26 -14.56
N ALA A 98 0.34 50.32 -14.95
CA ALA A 98 0.47 51.00 -16.24
C ALA A 98 1.53 52.11 -16.25
N VAL A 99 2.11 52.44 -15.09
CA VAL A 99 3.18 53.43 -14.97
C VAL A 99 4.39 52.96 -15.76
N ARG A 100 4.97 53.87 -16.55
CA ARG A 100 6.12 53.59 -17.40
C ARG A 100 7.41 54.14 -16.80
N ASP A 101 8.50 53.40 -16.97
CA ASP A 101 9.84 53.84 -16.60
C ASP A 101 10.40 54.89 -17.59
N GLY A 102 11.64 55.33 -17.35
CA GLY A 102 12.31 56.33 -18.21
C GLY A 102 12.57 55.86 -19.64
N ASN A 103 12.50 54.55 -19.91
CA ASN A 103 12.62 53.96 -21.25
C ASN A 103 11.24 53.70 -21.88
N GLY A 104 10.15 54.06 -21.19
CA GLY A 104 8.79 53.87 -21.65
C GLY A 104 8.25 52.45 -21.40
N VAL A 105 8.92 51.60 -20.63
CA VAL A 105 8.45 50.22 -20.33
C VAL A 105 7.49 50.25 -19.15
N ALA A 106 6.32 49.62 -19.26
CA ALA A 106 5.33 49.61 -18.17
C ALA A 106 5.76 48.69 -17.02
N ARG A 107 5.38 48.98 -15.77
CA ARG A 107 5.70 48.10 -14.63
C ARG A 107 5.19 46.66 -14.83
N PHE A 108 3.97 46.50 -15.38
CA PHE A 108 3.45 45.17 -15.70
C PHE A 108 4.25 44.45 -16.79
N GLU A 109 4.87 45.18 -17.71
CA GLU A 109 5.73 44.59 -18.74
C GLU A 109 6.98 43.96 -18.10
N ARG A 110 7.51 44.56 -17.03
CA ARG A 110 8.59 43.97 -16.21
C ARG A 110 8.16 42.69 -15.49
N VAL A 111 6.91 42.65 -15.03
CA VAL A 111 6.31 41.42 -14.46
C VAL A 111 6.25 40.32 -15.51
N LEU A 112 5.83 40.64 -16.74
CA LEU A 112 5.80 39.67 -17.85
C LEU A 112 7.21 39.18 -18.22
N GLU A 113 8.21 40.07 -18.25
CA GLU A 113 9.62 39.71 -18.46
C GLU A 113 10.10 38.71 -17.39
N ALA A 114 9.84 38.99 -16.12
CA ALA A 114 10.25 38.12 -15.01
C ALA A 114 9.55 36.75 -15.05
N LEU A 115 8.24 36.72 -15.31
CA LEU A 115 7.49 35.47 -15.46
C LEU A 115 7.95 34.68 -16.68
N GLY A 116 8.29 35.35 -17.79
CA GLY A 116 8.85 34.72 -18.98
C GLY A 116 10.20 34.07 -18.72
N GLN A 117 11.08 34.73 -17.98
CA GLN A 117 12.37 34.16 -17.57
C GLN A 117 12.20 32.91 -16.70
N TRP A 118 11.22 32.91 -15.80
CA TRP A 118 10.89 31.72 -15.00
C TRP A 118 10.35 30.58 -15.86
N VAL A 119 9.48 30.87 -16.84
CA VAL A 119 8.98 29.87 -17.80
C VAL A 119 10.12 29.25 -18.60
N GLU A 120 11.06 30.07 -19.08
CA GLU A 120 12.25 29.61 -19.82
C GLU A 120 13.21 28.76 -18.97
N SER A 121 13.17 28.92 -17.64
CA SER A 121 14.00 28.12 -16.72
C SER A 121 13.35 26.80 -16.29
N GLN A 122 12.07 26.57 -16.62
CA GLN A 122 11.40 25.32 -16.26
C GLN A 122 11.87 24.15 -17.15
N PRO A 123 11.94 22.93 -16.60
CA PRO A 123 12.15 21.72 -17.40
C PRO A 123 11.08 21.58 -18.49
N GLY A 124 11.47 21.08 -19.67
CA GLY A 124 10.55 20.89 -20.80
C GLY A 124 9.45 19.85 -20.55
N ASP A 125 9.62 19.01 -19.53
CA ASP A 125 8.69 17.99 -19.03
C ASP A 125 8.03 18.38 -17.70
N SER A 126 8.08 19.66 -17.30
CA SER A 126 7.38 20.14 -16.10
C SER A 126 5.90 19.77 -16.13
N GLN A 127 5.45 19.15 -15.04
CA GLN A 127 4.06 18.74 -14.82
C GLN A 127 3.30 19.70 -13.90
N ASP A 128 3.83 20.91 -13.69
CA ASP A 128 3.14 21.92 -12.90
C ASP A 128 1.78 22.27 -13.49
N ASP A 129 0.81 22.40 -12.59
CA ASP A 129 -0.57 22.69 -12.90
C ASP A 129 -0.81 24.19 -12.71
N LEU A 130 -0.77 24.95 -13.80
CA LEU A 130 -0.85 26.41 -13.76
C LEU A 130 -2.23 26.93 -14.12
N SER A 131 -2.69 27.90 -13.35
CA SER A 131 -3.90 28.66 -13.63
C SER A 131 -3.62 30.16 -13.65
N LEU A 132 -4.34 30.91 -14.47
CA LEU A 132 -4.28 32.37 -14.53
C LEU A 132 -5.66 32.95 -14.25
N VAL A 133 -5.74 33.83 -13.27
CA VAL A 133 -7.00 34.47 -12.87
C VAL A 133 -6.85 35.98 -12.77
N SER A 134 -7.97 36.69 -12.95
CA SER A 134 -8.06 38.14 -12.80
C SER A 134 -9.43 38.54 -12.24
N LEU A 135 -9.71 39.85 -12.16
CA LEU A 135 -11.06 40.35 -11.83
C LEU A 135 -12.15 39.88 -12.79
N SER A 136 -11.79 39.48 -14.02
CA SER A 136 -12.74 38.93 -15.00
C SER A 136 -13.06 37.45 -14.76
N GLY A 137 -12.48 36.81 -13.74
CA GLY A 137 -12.56 35.37 -13.50
C GLY A 137 -11.31 34.64 -13.97
N SER A 138 -11.46 33.34 -14.22
CA SER A 138 -10.38 32.52 -14.76
C SER A 138 -10.16 32.80 -16.25
N LEU A 139 -8.89 32.96 -16.62
CA LEU A 139 -8.42 33.15 -18.00
C LEU A 139 -7.94 31.82 -18.59
N ILE A 140 -7.29 30.99 -17.77
CA ILE A 140 -6.91 29.61 -18.09
C ILE A 140 -6.83 28.83 -16.78
N ASN A 141 -7.25 27.57 -16.78
CA ASN A 141 -7.13 26.65 -15.65
C ASN A 141 -6.43 25.39 -16.10
N HIS A 142 -5.70 24.77 -15.17
CA HIS A 142 -5.05 23.48 -15.35
C HIS A 142 -4.23 23.35 -16.64
N ALA A 143 -3.38 24.34 -16.89
CA ALA A 143 -2.54 24.41 -18.07
C ALA A 143 -1.09 24.07 -17.75
N ASN A 144 -0.40 23.50 -18.73
CA ASN A 144 1.06 23.41 -18.69
C ASN A 144 1.68 24.82 -18.79
N VAL A 145 2.98 24.89 -18.48
CA VAL A 145 3.75 26.13 -18.42
C VAL A 145 3.68 26.96 -19.71
N ASN A 146 3.74 26.30 -20.88
CA ASN A 146 3.76 27.00 -22.18
C ASN A 146 2.40 27.61 -22.53
N ASP A 147 1.33 26.82 -22.42
CA ASP A 147 -0.02 27.29 -22.73
C ASP A 147 -0.47 28.38 -21.75
N TRP A 148 -0.10 28.23 -20.48
CA TRP A 148 -0.29 29.25 -19.46
C TRP A 148 0.42 30.56 -19.82
N PHE A 149 1.67 30.51 -20.28
CA PHE A 149 2.42 31.72 -20.65
C PHE A 149 1.86 32.39 -21.91
N VAL A 150 1.37 31.62 -22.88
CA VAL A 150 0.66 32.16 -24.06
C VAL A 150 -0.58 32.95 -23.61
N SER A 151 -1.38 32.39 -22.69
CA SER A 151 -2.54 33.07 -22.12
C SER A 151 -2.14 34.36 -21.39
N LEU A 152 -1.11 34.30 -20.55
CA LEU A 152 -0.57 35.47 -19.84
C LEU A 152 -0.09 36.56 -20.81
N ASN A 153 0.63 36.20 -21.87
CA ASN A 153 1.12 37.19 -22.85
C ASN A 153 -0.02 37.83 -23.63
N SER A 154 -1.13 37.12 -23.84
CA SER A 154 -2.34 37.64 -24.48
C SER A 154 -3.19 38.53 -23.56
N PHE A 155 -2.98 38.45 -22.24
CA PHE A 155 -3.72 39.23 -21.25
C PHE A 155 -3.33 40.72 -21.30
N LYS A 156 -4.27 41.57 -21.74
CA LYS A 156 -4.12 43.03 -21.85
C LYS A 156 -5.27 43.75 -21.14
N PRO A 157 -5.30 43.79 -19.79
CA PRO A 157 -6.35 44.48 -19.06
C PRO A 157 -6.22 46.00 -19.20
N ASP A 158 -7.33 46.72 -19.06
CA ASP A 158 -7.32 48.17 -18.98
C ASP A 158 -6.92 48.63 -17.56
N PHE A 159 -5.63 48.57 -17.28
CA PHE A 159 -5.06 48.95 -15.99
C PHE A 159 -5.43 50.37 -15.54
N ARG A 160 -5.61 51.31 -16.48
CA ARG A 160 -5.87 52.72 -16.15
C ARG A 160 -7.27 52.94 -15.58
N ASN A 161 -8.22 52.11 -16.00
CA ASN A 161 -9.62 52.20 -15.59
C ASN A 161 -10.04 51.06 -14.64
N SER A 162 -9.10 50.21 -14.22
CA SER A 162 -9.36 49.11 -13.28
C SER A 162 -9.14 49.54 -11.84
N THR A 163 -9.99 49.05 -10.93
CA THR A 163 -9.83 49.25 -9.49
C THR A 163 -9.47 47.92 -8.82
N PRO A 164 -8.27 47.82 -8.22
CA PRO A 164 -7.81 46.59 -7.56
C PRO A 164 -8.68 46.26 -6.35
N ASN A 165 -9.01 44.98 -6.14
CA ASN A 165 -9.75 44.53 -4.96
C ASN A 165 -9.48 43.06 -4.59
N LEU A 166 -9.97 42.62 -3.43
CA LEU A 166 -9.70 41.28 -2.90
C LEU A 166 -10.45 40.13 -3.63
N GLN A 167 -11.35 40.43 -4.57
CA GLN A 167 -12.07 39.40 -5.32
C GLN A 167 -11.11 38.53 -6.13
N THR A 168 -10.05 39.10 -6.72
CA THR A 168 -9.05 38.32 -7.45
C THR A 168 -8.34 37.30 -6.56
N LEU A 169 -8.02 37.67 -5.31
CA LEU A 169 -7.42 36.73 -4.36
C LEU A 169 -8.42 35.61 -3.99
N SER A 170 -9.69 35.95 -3.77
CA SER A 170 -10.72 34.93 -3.53
C SER A 170 -10.81 33.94 -4.69
N ILE A 171 -10.87 34.43 -5.94
CA ILE A 171 -10.92 33.58 -7.14
C ILE A 171 -9.68 32.66 -7.21
N ALA A 172 -8.50 33.18 -6.89
CA ALA A 172 -7.26 32.38 -6.90
C ALA A 172 -7.30 31.25 -5.87
N LEU A 173 -7.73 31.56 -4.63
CA LEU A 173 -7.90 30.56 -3.58
C LEU A 173 -8.93 29.51 -3.98
N ASP A 174 -10.04 29.92 -4.58
CA ASP A 174 -11.07 28.99 -5.06
C ASP A 174 -10.54 28.10 -6.21
N THR A 175 -9.67 28.64 -7.06
CA THR A 175 -9.05 27.93 -8.20
C THR A 175 -8.09 26.84 -7.72
N VAL A 176 -7.18 27.15 -6.79
CA VAL A 176 -6.24 26.13 -6.26
C VAL A 176 -6.90 25.16 -5.30
N ASN A 177 -8.10 25.45 -4.80
CA ASN A 177 -8.85 24.54 -3.95
C ASN A 177 -9.65 23.48 -4.73
N ALA A 178 -9.68 23.59 -6.06
CA ALA A 178 -10.19 22.51 -6.91
C ALA A 178 -9.38 21.20 -6.74
N PRO A 179 -9.96 20.03 -7.04
CA PRO A 179 -9.23 18.77 -7.02
C PRO A 179 -7.96 18.84 -7.88
N THR A 180 -6.86 18.30 -7.36
CA THR A 180 -5.57 18.28 -8.06
C THR A 180 -5.54 17.15 -9.10
N PRO A 181 -4.88 17.34 -10.26
CA PRO A 181 -4.72 16.28 -11.25
C PRO A 181 -3.95 15.05 -10.72
N GLN A 182 -3.03 15.28 -9.79
CA GLN A 182 -2.23 14.24 -9.14
C GLN A 182 -2.33 14.38 -7.62
N GLN A 183 -2.28 13.24 -6.92
CA GLN A 183 -2.27 13.23 -5.46
C GLN A 183 -0.93 13.76 -4.93
N GLY A 184 -0.96 14.47 -3.80
CA GLY A 184 0.25 15.02 -3.17
C GLY A 184 0.68 16.38 -3.72
N MET A 185 0.08 16.88 -4.81
CA MET A 185 0.34 18.23 -5.31
C MET A 185 0.00 19.29 -4.26
N LYS A 186 0.94 20.20 -4.04
CA LYS A 186 0.77 21.31 -3.08
C LYS A 186 0.39 22.59 -3.80
N ARG A 187 -0.26 23.50 -3.08
CA ARG A 187 -0.99 24.63 -3.64
C ARG A 187 -0.29 25.94 -3.34
N ALA A 188 -0.18 26.80 -4.35
CA ALA A 188 0.32 28.16 -4.19
C ALA A 188 -0.48 29.17 -4.99
N VAL A 189 -0.49 30.40 -4.48
CA VAL A 189 -0.98 31.57 -5.20
C VAL A 189 0.16 32.58 -5.35
N LEU A 190 0.40 33.03 -6.57
CA LEU A 190 1.18 34.25 -6.82
C LEU A 190 0.22 35.41 -7.06
N PHE A 191 0.04 36.24 -6.04
CA PHE A 191 -0.84 37.41 -6.07
C PHE A 191 -0.07 38.66 -6.50
N ILE A 192 -0.35 39.13 -7.71
CA ILE A 192 0.29 40.30 -8.30
C ILE A 192 -0.70 41.46 -8.23
N THR A 193 -0.42 42.47 -7.41
CA THR A 193 -1.37 43.53 -7.07
C THR A 193 -0.67 44.87 -6.83
N PRO A 194 -1.29 46.00 -7.16
CA PRO A 194 -0.89 47.31 -6.62
C PRO A 194 -1.52 47.53 -5.22
N HIS A 195 -1.36 48.74 -4.67
CA HIS A 195 -2.08 49.17 -3.47
C HIS A 195 -3.60 49.17 -3.69
N MET A 196 -4.34 48.99 -2.60
CA MET A 196 -5.78 49.18 -2.55
C MET A 196 -6.10 50.31 -1.58
N ASP A 197 -7.04 51.17 -1.99
CA ASP A 197 -7.57 52.28 -1.18
C ASP A 197 -8.73 51.79 -0.29
N ASP A 198 -8.46 50.80 0.56
CA ASP A 198 -9.39 50.33 1.59
C ASP A 198 -8.78 50.56 2.98
N PRO A 199 -9.30 51.53 3.76
CA PRO A 199 -8.78 51.80 5.11
C PRO A 199 -9.08 50.68 6.11
N ASN A 200 -9.98 49.73 5.78
CA ASN A 200 -10.36 48.61 6.63
C ASN A 200 -9.89 47.26 6.07
N ILE A 201 -8.89 47.26 5.18
CA ILE A 201 -8.46 46.05 4.47
C ILE A 201 -8.05 44.90 5.40
N ASP A 202 -7.52 45.20 6.59
CA ASP A 202 -7.17 44.17 7.59
C ASP A 202 -8.37 43.30 7.98
N ASN A 203 -9.58 43.88 8.03
CA ASN A 203 -10.81 43.14 8.34
C ASN A 203 -11.31 42.33 7.14
N SER A 204 -11.16 42.86 5.92
CA SER A 204 -11.68 42.22 4.71
C SER A 204 -10.78 41.09 4.21
N ILE A 205 -9.47 41.17 4.47
CA ILE A 205 -8.51 40.13 4.08
C ILE A 205 -8.43 38.96 5.06
N ALA A 206 -8.74 39.17 6.34
CA ALA A 206 -8.58 38.15 7.38
C ALA A 206 -9.28 36.82 7.07
N PRO A 207 -10.53 36.79 6.54
CA PRO A 207 -11.16 35.53 6.12
C PRO A 207 -10.44 34.80 4.98
N LEU A 208 -9.78 35.54 4.08
CA LEU A 208 -9.00 34.97 2.98
C LEU A 208 -7.67 34.39 3.48
N ILE A 209 -7.02 35.04 4.45
CA ILE A 209 -5.85 34.50 5.15
C ILE A 209 -6.22 33.17 5.81
N GLN A 210 -7.30 33.15 6.59
CA GLN A 210 -7.72 31.93 7.28
C GLN A 210 -8.01 30.79 6.29
N ARG A 211 -8.72 31.09 5.18
CA ARG A 211 -8.98 30.10 4.13
C ARG A 211 -7.68 29.53 3.53
N ALA A 212 -6.69 30.39 3.27
CA ALA A 212 -5.41 29.96 2.72
C ALA A 212 -4.64 29.06 3.72
N VAL A 213 -4.62 29.44 5.00
CA VAL A 213 -4.00 28.64 6.08
C VAL A 213 -4.69 27.28 6.24
N ASP A 214 -6.02 27.26 6.30
CA ASP A 214 -6.81 26.02 6.46
C ASP A 214 -6.63 25.09 5.26
N SER A 215 -6.52 25.67 4.06
CA SER A 215 -6.34 24.93 2.81
C SER A 215 -4.87 24.67 2.47
N LYS A 216 -3.93 25.02 3.36
CA LYS A 216 -2.47 24.88 3.16
C LYS A 216 -1.95 25.51 1.86
N VAL A 217 -2.55 26.63 1.46
CA VAL A 217 -2.17 27.38 0.27
C VAL A 217 -1.13 28.43 0.66
N ARG A 218 0.05 28.37 0.04
CA ARG A 218 1.07 29.42 0.22
C ARG A 218 0.79 30.60 -0.67
N VAL A 219 0.75 31.82 -0.12
CA VAL A 219 0.46 33.02 -0.89
C VAL A 219 1.68 33.92 -1.00
N PHE A 220 2.24 33.99 -2.20
CA PHE A 220 3.32 34.91 -2.56
C PHE A 220 2.70 36.20 -3.09
N VAL A 221 3.21 37.35 -2.66
CA VAL A 221 2.70 38.65 -3.09
C VAL A 221 3.77 39.42 -3.83
N TRP A 222 3.47 39.80 -5.07
CA TRP A 222 4.22 40.79 -5.83
C TRP A 222 3.43 42.10 -5.82
N PHE A 223 3.89 43.04 -4.99
CA PHE A 223 3.30 44.35 -4.82
C PHE A 223 3.91 45.35 -5.82
N ILE A 224 3.13 45.71 -6.85
CA ILE A 224 3.60 46.50 -7.99
C ILE A 224 3.11 47.94 -7.85
N ASP A 225 3.92 48.79 -7.21
CA ASP A 225 3.51 50.17 -6.92
C ASP A 225 4.68 51.15 -6.73
N ALA A 226 4.39 52.44 -6.57
CA ALA A 226 5.39 53.41 -6.16
C ALA A 226 5.84 53.16 -4.71
N GLU A 227 7.09 53.53 -4.41
CA GLU A 227 7.75 53.19 -3.14
C GLU A 227 7.00 53.75 -1.91
N GLU A 228 6.37 54.92 -2.05
CA GLU A 228 5.56 55.53 -0.99
C GLU A 228 4.36 54.68 -0.55
N PHE A 229 3.88 53.77 -1.40
CA PHE A 229 2.73 52.91 -1.08
C PHE A 229 3.13 51.66 -0.27
N ASN A 230 4.43 51.36 -0.11
CA ASN A 230 4.92 50.18 0.63
C ASN A 230 4.62 50.20 2.14
N VAL A 231 4.16 51.34 2.66
CA VAL A 231 3.79 51.56 4.07
C VAL A 231 2.28 51.71 4.28
N THR A 232 1.47 51.53 3.23
CA THR A 232 0.00 51.61 3.32
C THR A 232 -0.61 50.46 4.12
N ALA A 233 -1.87 50.63 4.52
CA ALA A 233 -2.65 49.57 5.15
C ALA A 233 -2.68 48.29 4.29
N SER A 234 -2.91 48.43 2.97
CA SER A 234 -2.94 47.28 2.06
C SER A 234 -1.58 46.59 1.91
N ALA A 235 -0.48 47.33 1.85
CA ALA A 235 0.85 46.73 1.85
C ALA A 235 1.12 45.92 3.15
N ASN A 236 0.71 46.43 4.32
CA ASN A 236 0.89 45.72 5.58
C ASN A 236 -0.03 44.48 5.71
N ALA A 237 -1.26 44.58 5.20
CA ALA A 237 -2.17 43.45 5.09
C ALA A 237 -1.59 42.33 4.22
N PHE A 238 -1.00 42.67 3.08
CA PHE A 238 -0.38 41.69 2.18
C PHE A 238 0.92 41.09 2.72
N LYS A 239 1.73 41.84 3.47
CA LYS A 239 2.86 41.28 4.22
C LYS A 239 2.38 40.25 5.23
N SER A 240 1.30 40.56 5.95
CA SER A 240 0.69 39.65 6.93
C SER A 240 0.11 38.40 6.28
N LEU A 241 -0.51 38.52 5.10
CA LEU A 241 -0.98 37.39 4.29
C LEU A 241 0.16 36.46 3.89
N ALA A 242 1.24 37.03 3.31
CA ALA A 242 2.38 36.23 2.88
C ALA A 242 3.04 35.53 4.08
N GLN A 243 3.25 36.24 5.19
CA GLN A 243 3.86 35.68 6.40
C GLN A 243 3.02 34.54 7.01
N GLN A 244 1.70 34.71 7.12
CA GLN A 244 0.84 33.70 7.74
C GLN A 244 0.61 32.46 6.88
N THR A 245 0.93 32.53 5.59
CA THR A 245 0.77 31.42 4.63
C THR A 245 2.10 30.82 4.19
N ASP A 246 3.20 31.11 4.91
CA ASP A 246 4.57 30.68 4.56
C ASP A 246 4.99 31.05 3.12
N GLY A 247 4.43 32.14 2.61
CA GLY A 247 4.81 32.77 1.36
C GLY A 247 5.82 33.90 1.55
N ALA A 248 5.98 34.72 0.51
CA ALA A 248 6.89 35.85 0.53
C ALA A 248 6.23 37.12 -0.04
N PHE A 249 6.58 38.27 0.54
CA PHE A 249 6.18 39.57 0.03
C PHE A 249 7.36 40.22 -0.68
N PHE A 250 7.15 40.65 -1.92
CA PHE A 250 8.09 41.40 -2.73
C PHE A 250 7.42 42.67 -3.24
N SER A 251 8.13 43.81 -3.17
CA SER A 251 7.67 45.08 -3.71
C SER A 251 8.53 45.49 -4.91
N PHE A 252 7.90 45.85 -6.01
CA PHE A 252 8.55 46.38 -7.21
C PHE A 252 8.05 47.77 -7.52
N SER A 253 8.97 48.73 -7.67
CA SER A 253 8.64 50.11 -7.97
C SER A 253 9.32 50.63 -9.24
N ARG A 254 10.54 50.16 -9.51
CA ARG A 254 11.38 50.70 -10.58
C ARG A 254 12.34 49.67 -11.19
N ASN A 255 13.25 49.13 -10.39
CA ASN A 255 14.37 48.31 -10.87
C ASN A 255 14.85 47.27 -9.84
N GLU A 256 14.02 46.98 -8.84
CA GLU A 256 14.25 45.90 -7.90
C GLU A 256 14.30 44.57 -8.67
N PRO A 257 15.28 43.70 -8.40
CA PRO A 257 15.34 42.40 -9.07
C PRO A 257 14.16 41.55 -8.62
N PHE A 258 13.44 40.96 -9.58
CA PHE A 258 12.35 40.05 -9.26
C PHE A 258 12.89 38.79 -8.56
N PRO A 259 12.19 38.26 -7.55
CA PRO A 259 12.54 37.00 -6.91
C PRO A 259 12.46 35.84 -7.89
N ASP A 260 13.33 34.84 -7.69
CA ASP A 260 13.26 33.59 -8.44
C ASP A 260 12.09 32.74 -7.95
N LEU A 261 11.10 32.54 -8.82
CA LEU A 261 9.92 31.73 -8.50
C LEU A 261 10.24 30.24 -8.34
N SER A 262 11.34 29.75 -8.92
CA SER A 262 11.79 28.38 -8.68
C SER A 262 12.14 28.17 -7.21
N LEU A 263 12.71 29.18 -6.54
CA LEU A 263 12.97 29.14 -5.10
C LEU A 263 11.67 29.26 -4.29
N TYR A 264 10.70 30.05 -4.74
CA TYR A 264 9.41 30.18 -4.06
C TYR A 264 8.65 28.85 -4.03
N PHE A 265 8.66 28.13 -5.15
CA PHE A 265 7.90 26.88 -5.27
C PHE A 265 8.71 25.64 -4.90
N ALA A 266 10.04 25.72 -4.76
CA ALA A 266 10.87 24.57 -4.38
C ALA A 266 10.35 23.81 -3.14
N PRO A 267 9.99 24.46 -2.00
CA PRO A 267 9.47 23.74 -0.83
C PRO A 267 8.17 22.98 -1.09
N LEU A 268 7.44 23.31 -2.15
CA LEU A 268 6.17 22.68 -2.51
C LEU A 268 6.34 21.41 -3.35
N ARG A 269 7.54 21.19 -3.88
CA ARG A 269 7.84 20.13 -4.84
C ARG A 269 8.30 18.83 -4.20
N HIS A 270 8.51 18.78 -2.89
CA HIS A 270 9.01 17.58 -2.22
C HIS A 270 7.93 16.91 -1.38
N LEU A 271 7.93 15.59 -1.36
CA LEU A 271 7.03 14.77 -0.56
C LEU A 271 7.75 13.50 -0.13
N TYR A 272 7.44 13.01 1.07
CA TYR A 272 7.87 11.68 1.48
C TYR A 272 6.77 10.66 1.27
N GLU A 273 7.16 9.48 0.80
CA GLU A 273 6.41 8.25 0.97
C GLU A 273 7.07 7.45 2.11
N VAL A 274 6.31 7.20 3.17
CA VAL A 274 6.74 6.38 4.31
C VAL A 274 5.97 5.07 4.25
N THR A 275 6.69 3.96 4.24
CA THR A 275 6.07 2.63 4.31
C THR A 275 6.39 1.96 5.63
N TYR A 276 5.40 1.31 6.23
CA TYR A 276 5.59 0.48 7.42
C TYR A 276 4.68 -0.74 7.36
N THR A 277 5.03 -1.78 8.12
CA THR A 277 4.23 -3.00 8.23
C THR A 277 3.31 -2.88 9.44
N SER A 278 2.01 -2.85 9.17
CA SER A 278 0.96 -2.78 10.18
C SER A 278 0.90 -4.04 11.02
N SER A 279 0.59 -3.88 12.30
CA SER A 279 0.38 -5.00 13.24
C SER A 279 -1.10 -5.20 13.58
N LEU A 280 -2.01 -4.54 12.85
CA LEU A 280 -3.44 -4.65 13.09
C LEU A 280 -3.95 -6.05 12.79
N THR A 281 -4.83 -6.53 13.67
CA THR A 281 -5.47 -7.86 13.57
C THR A 281 -7.00 -7.76 13.63
N THR A 282 -7.55 -6.55 13.72
CA THR A 282 -8.97 -6.27 13.85
C THR A 282 -9.40 -5.27 12.81
N SER A 283 -10.50 -5.53 12.12
CA SER A 283 -11.11 -4.60 11.17
C SER A 283 -11.69 -3.38 11.88
N GLY A 284 -11.71 -2.23 11.21
CA GLY A 284 -12.38 -1.02 11.71
C GLY A 284 -11.61 0.26 11.41
N ASP A 285 -11.92 1.29 12.19
CA ASP A 285 -11.23 2.58 12.14
C ASP A 285 -10.06 2.61 13.12
N HIS A 286 -8.92 3.07 12.64
CA HIS A 286 -7.64 3.14 13.33
C HIS A 286 -7.04 4.53 13.19
N THR A 287 -6.05 4.86 14.02
CA THR A 287 -5.31 6.12 13.90
C THR A 287 -3.84 5.88 13.61
N LEU A 288 -3.27 6.76 12.77
CA LEU A 288 -1.86 6.76 12.45
C LEU A 288 -1.25 8.14 12.72
N GLY A 289 -0.17 8.17 13.49
CA GLY A 289 0.63 9.36 13.76
C GLY A 289 2.11 9.10 13.48
N PHE A 290 2.88 10.18 13.30
CA PHE A 290 4.33 10.10 13.17
C PHE A 290 5.03 11.10 14.09
N TYR A 291 6.21 10.74 14.55
CA TYR A 291 7.14 11.66 15.22
C TYR A 291 8.45 11.69 14.46
N ILE A 292 8.75 12.84 13.86
CA ILE A 292 9.92 13.04 13.01
C ILE A 292 11.03 13.65 13.87
N LYS A 293 12.13 12.92 14.02
CA LYS A 293 13.34 13.35 14.74
C LYS A 293 14.19 14.19 13.78
N THR A 294 14.44 15.43 14.16
CA THR A 294 15.32 16.35 13.43
C THR A 294 16.43 16.86 14.36
N PRO A 295 17.52 17.45 13.84
CA PRO A 295 18.54 18.07 14.69
C PRO A 295 18.00 19.16 15.63
N ASP A 296 16.93 19.86 15.21
CA ASP A 296 16.31 20.97 15.94
C ASP A 296 15.22 20.52 16.92
N GLY A 297 14.89 19.23 16.94
CA GLY A 297 13.91 18.63 17.85
C GLY A 297 12.99 17.61 17.16
N THR A 298 11.94 17.22 17.87
CA THR A 298 10.94 16.28 17.34
C THR A 298 9.73 17.05 16.83
N ILE A 299 9.33 16.76 15.59
CA ILE A 299 8.16 17.35 14.93
C ILE A 299 7.05 16.29 14.89
N PRO A 300 5.90 16.52 15.56
CA PRO A 300 4.77 15.59 15.48
C PRO A 300 3.97 15.81 14.18
N ALA A 301 3.59 14.72 13.53
CA ALA A 301 2.48 14.68 12.60
C ALA A 301 1.26 14.12 13.34
N LEU A 302 0.21 14.93 13.43
CA LEU A 302 -1.00 14.59 14.20
C LEU A 302 -1.68 13.33 13.65
N ASP A 303 -2.30 12.59 14.56
CA ASP A 303 -3.06 11.38 14.27
C ASP A 303 -4.11 11.61 13.18
N LYS A 304 -4.02 10.78 12.14
CA LYS A 304 -4.96 10.75 11.03
C LYS A 304 -5.73 9.43 11.05
N PRO A 305 -7.07 9.46 11.00
CA PRO A 305 -7.86 8.24 10.97
C PRO A 305 -7.77 7.56 9.60
N PHE A 306 -7.79 6.23 9.60
CA PHE A 306 -7.96 5.39 8.42
C PHE A 306 -8.79 4.16 8.76
N SER A 307 -9.30 3.47 7.75
CA SER A 307 -10.13 2.27 7.94
C SER A 307 -9.56 1.13 7.12
N VAL A 308 -9.57 -0.08 7.67
CA VAL A 308 -9.10 -1.28 6.99
C VAL A 308 -10.02 -2.46 7.32
N ASP A 309 -10.36 -3.24 6.29
CA ASP A 309 -11.02 -4.53 6.50
C ASP A 309 -9.95 -5.61 6.70
N ILE A 310 -10.10 -6.39 7.76
CA ILE A 310 -9.14 -7.43 8.13
C ILE A 310 -9.93 -8.69 8.41
N GLN A 311 -9.70 -9.73 7.61
CA GLN A 311 -10.35 -11.02 7.77
C GLN A 311 -9.32 -12.14 7.73
N PRO A 312 -9.51 -13.24 8.46
CA PRO A 312 -8.55 -14.34 8.45
C PRO A 312 -8.49 -15.05 7.07
N PRO A 313 -7.35 -15.69 6.74
CA PRO A 313 -7.21 -16.47 5.51
C PRO A 313 -8.24 -17.60 5.48
N ASN A 314 -8.90 -17.82 4.35
CA ASN A 314 -9.97 -18.78 4.18
C ASN A 314 -9.51 -20.00 3.37
N PRO A 315 -9.14 -21.12 4.02
CA PRO A 315 -8.74 -22.33 3.31
C PRO A 315 -9.96 -23.09 2.76
N ILE A 316 -9.86 -23.56 1.52
CA ILE A 316 -10.91 -24.29 0.81
C ILE A 316 -10.29 -25.51 0.13
N PHE A 317 -10.91 -26.68 0.28
CA PHE A 317 -10.46 -27.89 -0.39
C PHE A 317 -10.65 -27.84 -1.92
N VAL A 318 -9.66 -28.29 -2.66
CA VAL A 318 -9.74 -28.50 -4.11
C VAL A 318 -10.07 -29.96 -4.38
N MET A 319 -11.32 -30.23 -4.75
CA MET A 319 -11.80 -31.58 -5.09
C MET A 319 -11.38 -32.69 -4.09
N PRO A 320 -11.73 -32.55 -2.80
CA PRO A 320 -11.34 -33.51 -1.78
C PRO A 320 -11.94 -34.89 -2.06
N PRO A 321 -11.22 -35.98 -1.76
CA PRO A 321 -11.74 -37.33 -1.93
C PRO A 321 -12.90 -37.56 -0.97
N LEU A 322 -14.08 -37.91 -1.50
CA LEU A 322 -15.24 -38.26 -0.66
C LEU A 322 -15.20 -39.73 -0.20
N GLN A 323 -14.42 -40.56 -0.89
CA GLN A 323 -14.23 -41.96 -0.56
C GLN A 323 -12.79 -42.38 -0.88
N ILE A 324 -12.17 -43.13 0.03
CA ILE A 324 -10.86 -43.75 -0.15
C ILE A 324 -11.02 -45.26 0.05
N THR A 325 -10.66 -46.03 -0.99
CA THR A 325 -10.66 -47.50 -0.89
C THR A 325 -9.23 -47.99 -0.70
N ARG A 326 -8.96 -48.68 0.41
CA ARG A 326 -7.67 -49.30 0.69
C ARG A 326 -7.77 -50.81 0.51
N GLN A 327 -6.92 -51.38 -0.34
CA GLN A 327 -6.90 -52.82 -0.61
C GLN A 327 -5.47 -53.33 -0.83
N PRO A 328 -5.22 -54.64 -0.67
CA PRO A 328 -3.94 -55.26 -1.03
C PRO A 328 -3.56 -54.97 -2.48
N SER A 329 -2.26 -54.88 -2.76
CA SER A 329 -1.76 -54.73 -4.13
C SER A 329 -2.21 -55.89 -5.02
N GLU A 330 -2.43 -55.62 -6.32
CA GLU A 330 -2.74 -56.67 -7.31
C GLU A 330 -1.61 -57.71 -7.43
N ASP A 331 -0.37 -57.32 -7.16
CA ASP A 331 0.81 -58.21 -7.20
C ASP A 331 0.86 -59.18 -6.01
N ASP A 332 0.25 -58.81 -4.88
CA ASP A 332 0.12 -59.66 -3.69
C ASP A 332 -1.24 -59.49 -3.01
N PRO A 333 -2.32 -60.02 -3.62
CA PRO A 333 -3.69 -59.79 -3.19
C PRO A 333 -4.04 -60.48 -1.85
N TYR A 334 -3.10 -61.20 -1.26
CA TYR A 334 -3.25 -61.90 0.02
C TYR A 334 -2.46 -61.23 1.15
N ASN A 335 -1.75 -60.14 0.87
CA ASN A 335 -1.00 -59.40 1.88
C ASN A 335 -1.91 -58.44 2.65
N SER A 336 -2.18 -58.76 3.92
CA SER A 336 -3.02 -57.92 4.79
C SER A 336 -2.29 -56.73 5.40
N GLU A 337 -0.97 -56.67 5.30
CA GLU A 337 -0.14 -55.62 5.91
C GLU A 337 0.19 -54.49 4.92
N ALA A 338 0.09 -54.76 3.62
CA ALA A 338 0.39 -53.80 2.55
C ALA A 338 -0.88 -53.32 1.84
N LEU A 339 -1.61 -52.42 2.48
CA LEU A 339 -2.81 -51.78 1.89
C LEU A 339 -2.43 -50.52 1.09
N THR A 340 -2.91 -50.46 -0.15
CA THR A 340 -2.73 -49.33 -1.07
C THR A 340 -4.05 -48.59 -1.31
N PRO A 341 -4.04 -47.25 -1.43
CA PRO A 341 -2.89 -46.36 -1.27
C PRO A 341 -2.45 -46.23 0.19
N SER A 342 -1.15 -45.98 0.40
CA SER A 342 -0.58 -45.65 1.71
C SER A 342 -0.63 -44.15 2.01
N GLN A 343 -0.80 -43.32 0.99
CA GLN A 343 -0.83 -41.87 1.11
C GLN A 343 -1.89 -41.29 0.17
N GLN A 344 -2.48 -40.17 0.57
CA GLN A 344 -3.41 -39.39 -0.23
C GLN A 344 -2.94 -37.94 -0.27
N ILE A 345 -2.89 -37.35 -1.46
CA ILE A 345 -2.63 -35.91 -1.61
C ILE A 345 -3.94 -35.17 -1.41
N ILE A 346 -3.92 -34.16 -0.54
CA ILE A 346 -5.02 -33.23 -0.32
C ILE A 346 -4.55 -31.86 -0.78
N GLU A 347 -5.27 -31.26 -1.72
CA GLU A 347 -4.98 -29.93 -2.24
C GLU A 347 -5.98 -28.91 -1.68
N ILE A 348 -5.48 -27.72 -1.40
CA ILE A 348 -6.28 -26.60 -0.92
C ILE A 348 -5.95 -25.33 -1.73
N ILE A 349 -6.87 -24.39 -1.70
CA ILE A 349 -6.60 -22.98 -2.01
C ILE A 349 -6.87 -22.16 -0.77
N VAL A 350 -6.13 -21.06 -0.60
CA VAL A 350 -6.36 -20.10 0.49
C VAL A 350 -6.75 -18.77 -0.12
N GLU A 351 -7.96 -18.32 0.18
CA GLU A 351 -8.49 -17.04 -0.27
C GLU A 351 -8.45 -16.01 0.87
N PHE A 352 -8.26 -14.75 0.53
CA PHE A 352 -8.28 -13.63 1.48
C PHE A 352 -9.55 -12.81 1.23
N PRO A 353 -10.61 -12.98 2.05
CA PRO A 353 -11.91 -12.35 1.79
C PRO A 353 -11.88 -10.82 1.83
N ASP A 354 -10.90 -10.25 2.53
CA ASP A 354 -10.62 -8.81 2.61
C ASP A 354 -9.86 -8.28 1.37
N GLY A 355 -9.44 -9.15 0.46
CA GLY A 355 -8.69 -8.77 -0.75
C GLY A 355 -7.19 -8.56 -0.51
N HIS A 356 -6.71 -8.69 0.72
CA HIS A 356 -5.31 -8.47 1.10
C HIS A 356 -4.55 -9.80 1.13
N LYS A 357 -3.88 -10.12 0.02
CA LYS A 357 -3.05 -11.33 -0.06
C LYS A 357 -1.87 -11.19 0.89
N ARG A 358 -1.78 -12.10 1.85
CA ARG A 358 -0.72 -12.16 2.87
C ARG A 358 0.08 -13.44 2.78
N GLU A 359 1.30 -13.37 3.28
CA GLU A 359 2.13 -14.56 3.41
C GLU A 359 1.55 -15.50 4.47
N LEU A 360 1.61 -16.80 4.20
CA LEU A 360 1.15 -17.83 5.13
C LEU A 360 2.30 -18.26 6.03
N LYS A 361 1.98 -18.44 7.31
CA LYS A 361 2.93 -18.90 8.31
C LYS A 361 2.80 -20.40 8.55
N ARG A 362 1.57 -20.93 8.49
CA ARG A 362 1.27 -22.35 8.72
C ARG A 362 -0.03 -22.76 8.04
N THR A 363 -0.05 -23.96 7.47
CA THR A 363 -1.29 -24.66 7.12
C THR A 363 -1.29 -26.06 7.74
N ALA A 364 -2.45 -26.55 8.16
CA ALA A 364 -2.56 -27.85 8.82
C ALA A 364 -3.82 -28.60 8.40
N LEU A 365 -3.67 -29.90 8.17
CA LEU A 365 -4.75 -30.85 7.89
C LEU A 365 -5.09 -31.59 9.17
N TYR A 366 -6.36 -31.51 9.56
CA TYR A 366 -6.95 -32.20 10.69
C TYR A 366 -7.83 -33.35 10.19
N VAL A 367 -7.76 -34.48 10.88
CA VAL A 367 -8.70 -35.59 10.73
C VAL A 367 -9.27 -35.93 12.09
N ASP A 368 -10.60 -35.87 12.22
CA ASP A 368 -11.31 -36.08 13.49
C ASP A 368 -10.75 -35.24 14.66
N GLY A 369 -10.32 -34.01 14.35
CA GLY A 369 -9.74 -33.05 15.31
C GLY A 369 -8.26 -33.25 15.63
N GLN A 370 -7.57 -34.21 15.02
CA GLN A 370 -6.13 -34.43 15.19
C GLN A 370 -5.34 -33.95 13.98
N VAL A 371 -4.21 -33.26 14.19
CA VAL A 371 -3.30 -32.86 13.09
C VAL A 371 -2.64 -34.10 12.51
N VAL A 372 -2.88 -34.35 11.22
CA VAL A 372 -2.26 -35.48 10.49
C VAL A 372 -1.15 -35.04 9.54
N ALA A 373 -1.17 -33.77 9.13
CA ALA A 373 -0.12 -33.15 8.32
C ALA A 373 -0.09 -31.64 8.60
N GLU A 374 1.09 -31.04 8.55
CA GLU A 374 1.26 -29.59 8.65
C GLU A 374 2.39 -29.11 7.74
N ASN A 375 2.22 -27.90 7.23
CA ASN A 375 3.22 -27.18 6.46
C ASN A 375 3.58 -25.91 7.23
N THR A 376 4.87 -25.72 7.48
CA THR A 376 5.44 -24.48 8.05
C THR A 376 6.34 -23.74 7.06
N GLU A 377 6.48 -24.29 5.86
CA GLU A 377 7.23 -23.75 4.73
C GLU A 377 6.45 -24.04 3.44
N GLU A 378 6.72 -23.26 2.38
CA GLU A 378 6.10 -23.50 1.08
C GLU A 378 6.46 -24.89 0.51
N PRO A 379 5.54 -25.57 -0.19
CA PRO A 379 4.20 -25.12 -0.56
C PRO A 379 3.13 -25.34 0.53
N PHE A 380 2.31 -24.32 0.81
CA PHE A 380 1.24 -24.38 1.82
C PHE A 380 -0.07 -24.99 1.30
N ASP A 381 -0.17 -25.26 0.01
CA ASP A 381 -1.40 -25.65 -0.70
C ASP A 381 -1.59 -27.17 -0.85
N LYS A 382 -0.63 -27.98 -0.39
CA LYS A 382 -0.65 -29.44 -0.52
C LYS A 382 -0.30 -30.14 0.77
N PHE A 383 -1.07 -31.17 1.10
CA PHE A 383 -0.78 -32.07 2.21
C PHE A 383 -0.59 -33.49 1.72
N LEU A 384 0.38 -34.17 2.32
CA LEU A 384 0.56 -35.61 2.15
C LEU A 384 -0.06 -36.32 3.37
N TRP A 385 -1.28 -36.83 3.20
CA TRP A 385 -1.98 -37.55 4.25
C TRP A 385 -1.53 -39.01 4.29
N ASP A 386 -0.87 -39.41 5.37
CA ASP A 386 -0.52 -40.82 5.62
C ASP A 386 -1.76 -41.62 6.04
N LEU A 387 -2.07 -42.66 5.25
CA LEU A 387 -3.19 -43.55 5.45
C LEU A 387 -2.83 -44.84 6.20
N GLY A 388 -1.57 -45.02 6.60
CA GLY A 388 -1.08 -46.25 7.24
C GLY A 388 -1.85 -46.67 8.49
N ASN A 389 -2.39 -45.71 9.23
CA ASN A 389 -3.15 -45.94 10.47
C ASN A 389 -4.62 -46.32 10.23
N TYR A 390 -5.14 -46.19 9.01
CA TYR A 390 -6.55 -46.39 8.68
C TYR A 390 -6.83 -47.81 8.20
N ASN A 391 -6.87 -48.77 9.12
CA ASN A 391 -7.00 -50.20 8.81
C ASN A 391 -8.43 -50.74 8.91
N GLU A 392 -9.39 -49.91 9.29
CA GLU A 392 -10.80 -50.26 9.39
C GLU A 392 -11.64 -49.34 8.51
N SER A 393 -12.80 -49.83 8.06
CA SER A 393 -13.75 -49.00 7.32
C SER A 393 -14.48 -48.06 8.27
N GLY A 394 -14.64 -46.80 7.90
CA GLY A 394 -15.23 -45.78 8.75
C GLY A 394 -15.35 -44.44 8.04
N GLN A 395 -16.07 -43.51 8.66
CA GLN A 395 -16.15 -42.14 8.19
C GLN A 395 -15.21 -41.27 9.03
N HIS A 396 -14.38 -40.48 8.37
CA HIS A 396 -13.44 -39.56 8.99
C HIS A 396 -13.69 -38.16 8.47
N GLU A 397 -13.76 -37.16 9.35
CA GLU A 397 -13.95 -35.77 8.95
C GLU A 397 -12.60 -35.08 8.75
N ILE A 398 -12.39 -34.49 7.58
CA ILE A 398 -11.21 -33.68 7.27
C ILE A 398 -11.53 -32.20 7.38
N ILE A 399 -10.63 -31.44 8.02
CA ILE A 399 -10.69 -29.98 8.15
C ILE A 399 -9.29 -29.43 7.85
N VAL A 400 -9.19 -28.30 7.15
CA VAL A 400 -7.92 -27.60 6.97
C VAL A 400 -7.94 -26.27 7.68
N GLU A 401 -6.82 -25.88 8.28
CA GLU A 401 -6.62 -24.59 8.94
C GLU A 401 -5.48 -23.86 8.24
N ALA A 402 -5.64 -22.55 8.06
CA ALA A 402 -4.58 -21.66 7.60
C ALA A 402 -4.34 -20.56 8.63
N GLU A 403 -3.06 -20.21 8.83
CA GLU A 403 -2.57 -19.10 9.65
C GLU A 403 -1.67 -18.21 8.79
N ASP A 404 -1.96 -16.91 8.78
CA ASP A 404 -1.15 -15.91 8.08
C ASP A 404 -0.01 -15.33 8.95
N GLU A 405 0.81 -14.46 8.36
CA GLU A 405 1.91 -13.77 9.04
C GLU A 405 1.48 -12.88 10.22
N LEU A 406 0.25 -12.37 10.21
CA LEU A 406 -0.35 -11.59 11.30
C LEU A 406 -0.91 -12.49 12.43
N GLY A 407 -0.91 -13.81 12.22
CA GLY A 407 -1.42 -14.80 13.16
C GLY A 407 -2.94 -14.97 13.11
N LEU A 408 -3.63 -14.43 12.09
CA LEU A 408 -5.05 -14.67 11.89
C LEU A 408 -5.27 -16.09 11.38
N LYS A 409 -6.29 -16.76 11.90
CA LYS A 409 -6.56 -18.18 11.61
C LYS A 409 -8.00 -18.41 11.23
N LYS A 410 -8.21 -19.33 10.29
CA LYS A 410 -9.54 -19.88 9.98
C LYS A 410 -9.43 -21.34 9.59
N SER A 411 -10.44 -22.09 9.98
CA SER A 411 -10.64 -23.47 9.52
C SER A 411 -11.68 -23.51 8.39
N SER A 412 -11.51 -24.45 7.47
CA SER A 412 -12.50 -24.77 6.46
C SER A 412 -13.76 -25.39 7.09
N ILE A 413 -14.79 -25.57 6.25
CA ILE A 413 -15.84 -26.53 6.57
C ILE A 413 -15.26 -27.95 6.66
N GLY A 414 -15.85 -28.78 7.52
CA GLY A 414 -15.51 -30.21 7.61
C GLY A 414 -16.08 -31.00 6.45
N ILE A 415 -15.27 -31.90 5.90
CA ILE A 415 -15.68 -32.78 4.79
C ILE A 415 -15.59 -34.23 5.25
N PRO A 416 -16.70 -34.98 5.22
CA PRO A 416 -16.67 -36.39 5.56
C PRO A 416 -16.06 -37.22 4.42
N VAL A 417 -15.08 -38.05 4.75
CA VAL A 417 -14.43 -38.99 3.85
C VAL A 417 -14.74 -40.42 4.30
N MET A 418 -15.31 -41.22 3.40
CA MET A 418 -15.61 -42.62 3.67
C MET A 418 -14.40 -43.50 3.36
N PHE A 419 -13.85 -44.17 4.37
CA PHE A 419 -12.82 -45.18 4.20
C PHE A 419 -13.46 -46.55 4.01
N THR A 420 -13.09 -47.22 2.91
CA THR A 420 -13.46 -48.59 2.62
C THR A 420 -12.20 -49.45 2.60
N VAL A 421 -12.01 -50.28 3.62
CA VAL A 421 -10.87 -51.18 3.71
C VAL A 421 -11.28 -52.59 3.31
N ILE A 422 -10.72 -53.08 2.21
CA ILE A 422 -10.96 -54.44 1.71
C ILE A 422 -9.86 -55.33 2.28
N HIS A 423 -10.21 -56.20 3.23
CA HIS A 423 -9.26 -57.18 3.75
C HIS A 423 -9.13 -58.38 2.81
N PRO A 424 -7.92 -58.96 2.66
CA PRO A 424 -7.75 -60.18 1.89
C PRO A 424 -8.53 -61.34 2.54
N PRO A 425 -8.97 -62.33 1.74
CA PRO A 425 -9.57 -63.54 2.28
C PRO A 425 -8.59 -64.20 3.26
N LYS A 426 -9.09 -64.66 4.42
CA LYS A 426 -8.31 -65.34 5.47
C LYS A 426 -8.68 -66.83 5.55
N GLY A 427 -7.79 -67.64 6.10
CA GLY A 427 -8.04 -69.06 6.39
C GLY A 427 -7.85 -70.02 5.21
N VAL A 428 -8.53 -71.17 5.25
CA VAL A 428 -8.33 -72.28 4.30
C VAL A 428 -8.63 -71.86 2.85
N GLN A 429 -9.61 -70.98 2.65
CA GLN A 429 -9.94 -70.45 1.33
C GLN A 429 -8.78 -69.64 0.72
N ALA A 430 -8.10 -68.82 1.51
CA ALA A 430 -6.95 -68.04 1.07
C ALA A 430 -5.76 -68.93 0.72
N PHE A 431 -5.52 -69.98 1.52
CA PHE A 431 -4.49 -70.98 1.24
C PHE A 431 -4.76 -71.73 -0.07
N LEU A 432 -6.01 -72.18 -0.27
CA LEU A 432 -6.42 -72.85 -1.50
C LEU A 432 -6.31 -71.94 -2.72
N ALA A 433 -6.69 -70.66 -2.58
CA ALA A 433 -6.62 -69.70 -3.68
C ALA A 433 -5.16 -69.33 -4.05
N ARG A 434 -4.32 -69.04 -3.05
CA ARG A 434 -2.89 -68.69 -3.22
C ARG A 434 -2.05 -69.82 -3.82
N TYR A 435 -2.30 -71.07 -3.42
CA TYR A 435 -1.53 -72.23 -3.88
C TYR A 435 -2.28 -73.09 -4.90
N SER A 436 -3.38 -72.60 -5.48
CA SER A 436 -4.24 -73.36 -6.38
C SER A 436 -3.47 -74.04 -7.52
N SER A 437 -2.52 -73.35 -8.16
CA SER A 437 -1.66 -73.91 -9.22
C SER A 437 -0.78 -75.06 -8.74
N TYR A 438 -0.09 -74.90 -7.61
CA TYR A 438 0.75 -75.93 -7.01
C TYR A 438 -0.07 -77.11 -6.48
N LEU A 439 -1.25 -76.85 -5.93
CA LEU A 439 -2.18 -77.87 -5.47
C LEU A 439 -2.75 -78.67 -6.65
N ILE A 440 -3.11 -78.01 -7.75
CA ILE A 440 -3.55 -78.66 -8.99
C ILE A 440 -2.42 -79.50 -9.57
N MET A 441 -1.21 -78.95 -9.67
CA MET A 441 -0.05 -79.65 -10.21
C MET A 441 0.37 -80.83 -9.33
N GLY A 442 0.29 -80.68 -8.00
CA GLY A 442 0.47 -81.75 -7.03
C GLY A 442 -0.61 -82.82 -7.11
N ALA A 443 -1.88 -82.43 -7.30
CA ALA A 443 -2.99 -83.35 -7.49
C ALA A 443 -2.88 -84.13 -8.80
N ILE A 444 -2.49 -83.48 -9.91
CA ILE A 444 -2.19 -84.13 -11.19
C ILE A 444 -1.01 -85.09 -11.04
N GLY A 445 0.05 -84.68 -10.35
CA GLY A 445 1.21 -85.54 -10.06
C GLY A 445 0.82 -86.78 -9.25
N LEU A 446 0.05 -86.61 -8.17
CA LEU A 446 -0.45 -87.73 -7.34
C LEU A 446 -1.38 -88.64 -8.13
N ALA A 447 -2.29 -88.09 -8.95
CA ALA A 447 -3.15 -88.87 -9.82
C ALA A 447 -2.34 -89.66 -10.85
N GLY A 448 -1.28 -89.06 -11.42
CA GLY A 448 -0.33 -89.73 -12.31
C GLY A 448 0.38 -90.89 -11.64
N ILE A 449 0.91 -90.70 -10.42
CA ILE A 449 1.57 -91.75 -9.64
C ILE A 449 0.59 -92.87 -9.27
N ALA A 450 -0.63 -92.53 -8.84
CA ALA A 450 -1.66 -93.51 -8.51
C ALA A 450 -2.05 -94.36 -9.74
N LEU A 451 -2.16 -93.74 -10.91
CA LEU A 451 -2.43 -94.43 -12.17
C LEU A 451 -1.27 -95.35 -12.59
N LEU A 452 -0.02 -94.90 -12.37
CA LEU A 452 1.19 -95.68 -12.65
C LEU A 452 1.32 -96.89 -11.70
N ALA A 453 0.99 -96.72 -10.42
CA ALA A 453 0.92 -97.80 -9.44
C ALA A 453 -0.16 -98.84 -9.79
N LEU A 454 -1.34 -98.39 -10.25
CA LEU A 454 -2.40 -99.27 -10.76
C LEU A 454 -1.96 -100.05 -12.00
N LEU A 455 -1.28 -99.41 -12.95
CA LEU A 455 -0.76 -100.08 -14.15
C LEU A 455 0.34 -101.10 -13.85
N LEU A 456 1.26 -100.80 -12.92
CA LEU A 456 2.30 -101.73 -12.47
C LEU A 456 1.70 -102.94 -11.75
N ARG A 457 0.65 -102.74 -10.95
CA ARG A 457 -0.07 -103.83 -10.26
C ARG A 457 -0.89 -104.71 -11.22
N GLY A 458 -1.35 -104.15 -12.35
CA GLY A 458 -2.00 -104.89 -13.43
C GLY A 458 -1.05 -105.78 -14.26
N ARG A 459 0.23 -105.40 -14.39
CA ARG A 459 1.22 -106.16 -15.18
C ARG A 459 1.75 -107.43 -14.48
N VAL A 460 1.68 -107.52 -13.16
CA VAL A 460 2.17 -108.68 -12.39
C VAL A 460 1.23 -109.90 -12.46
N LYS A 461 0.00 -109.76 -12.97
CA LYS A 461 -0.96 -110.89 -13.08
C LYS A 461 -0.93 -111.67 -14.40
N ASN A 462 -0.17 -111.24 -15.41
CA ASN A 462 -0.08 -111.94 -16.70
C ASN A 462 1.39 -112.28 -17.05
N ALA A 463 1.92 -113.33 -16.42
CA ALA A 463 3.05 -114.10 -16.93
C ALA A 463 2.59 -115.56 -17.16
N PRO A 464 2.78 -116.15 -18.37
CA PRO A 464 2.11 -117.38 -18.78
C PRO A 464 2.75 -118.65 -18.19
N VAL A 465 1.92 -119.51 -17.59
CA VAL A 465 2.28 -120.86 -17.15
C VAL A 465 2.34 -121.80 -18.36
N SER A 466 3.50 -122.38 -18.65
CA SER A 466 3.65 -123.41 -19.68
C SER A 466 3.15 -124.77 -19.18
N ARG A 467 2.33 -125.41 -20.03
CA ARG A 467 1.59 -126.65 -19.83
C ARG A 467 2.52 -127.88 -19.84
N ARG A 468 2.53 -128.68 -18.77
CA ARG A 468 3.04 -130.07 -18.77
C ARG A 468 1.95 -131.01 -19.29
N ILE A 469 2.15 -131.62 -20.47
CA ILE A 469 1.31 -132.69 -20.99
C ILE A 469 1.86 -134.03 -20.47
N LYS A 470 0.99 -134.81 -19.84
CA LYS A 470 1.25 -136.15 -19.31
C LYS A 470 0.68 -137.15 -20.33
N VAL A 471 1.55 -137.89 -21.02
CA VAL A 471 1.16 -139.02 -21.88
C VAL A 471 1.19 -140.29 -21.04
N ARG A 472 0.10 -141.06 -21.04
CA ARG A 472 -0.01 -142.40 -20.47
C ARG A 472 -0.76 -143.30 -21.47
N SER A 473 -0.06 -144.27 -22.04
CA SER A 473 -0.53 -145.54 -22.62
C SER A 473 0.55 -146.58 -22.23
N ALA A 474 0.27 -147.68 -21.52
CA ALA A 474 -0.21 -148.98 -22.02
C ALA A 474 0.57 -149.44 -23.27
N GLU A 475 1.14 -150.64 -23.40
CA GLU A 475 1.22 -151.88 -22.60
C GLU A 475 2.38 -152.69 -23.24
N GLU A 476 3.23 -153.32 -22.42
CA GLU A 476 3.79 -154.70 -22.52
C GLU A 476 4.94 -154.89 -21.52
#